data_AF-A0A519XVA6-F1
#
_entry.id   AF-A0A519XVA6-F1
#
_cell.length_a   1.000
_cell.length_b   1.000
_cell.length_c   1.000
_cell.angle_alpha   90.00
_cell.angle_beta   90.00
_cell.angle_gamma   90.00
#
_symmetry.space_group_name_H-M   'P 1'
#
loop_
_entity.id
_entity.type
_entity.pdbx_description
1 polymer ?
#
loop_
_entity_poly.entity_id
_entity_poly.type
_entity_poly.pdbx_seq_one_letter_code
_entity_poly.pdbx_strand_id
1 'polypeptide(L)'
;MTTRGKVVLGALFCVLLYFGINKLIASNKFFQKADTQSVLLSSIELPIAPSGSRATLVVPLAPLPGTAPAESGTPVVWEVMAWNSQMAGMLANGGPRTTQGSALAANKIDMQITRQDDVSKMQADLVKNALDLQANPQTPGLIVSIMGDGLPAFSAVQAQLAKAGTGLQIIPYSVGKSFGEDKLMGPKEWLDNPKTALGKTIACYLRDGDQNIALKWCADNGLKVNPDETTYDP
;
A
#
# COMPACT_ATOMS: atom_id res chain seq x y z
N MET A 1 -18.17 -39.89 45.46
CA MET A 1 -17.40 -39.17 44.42
C MET A 1 -16.27 -38.41 45.11
N THR A 2 -15.00 -38.69 44.80
CA THR A 2 -13.85 -38.04 45.45
C THR A 2 -13.76 -36.57 45.04
N THR A 3 -13.16 -35.72 45.87
CA THR A 3 -12.97 -34.28 45.59
C THR A 3 -12.30 -34.04 44.23
N ARG A 4 -11.36 -34.92 43.85
CA ARG A 4 -10.70 -34.90 42.52
C ARG A 4 -11.66 -35.21 41.37
N GLY A 5 -12.59 -36.14 41.55
CA GLY A 5 -13.61 -36.47 40.52
C GLY A 5 -14.57 -35.31 40.24
N LYS A 6 -14.94 -34.54 41.28
CA LYS A 6 -15.78 -33.33 41.11
C LYS A 6 -15.06 -32.22 40.34
N VAL A 7 -13.76 -32.04 40.58
CA VAL A 7 -12.94 -31.05 39.87
C VAL A 7 -12.76 -31.42 38.39
N VAL A 8 -12.50 -32.69 38.10
CA VAL A 8 -12.34 -33.17 36.71
C VAL A 8 -13.65 -33.05 35.93
N LEU A 9 -14.79 -33.44 36.51
CA LEU A 9 -16.09 -33.24 35.86
C LEU A 9 -16.42 -31.76 35.67
N GLY A 10 -16.11 -30.91 36.66
CA GLY A 10 -16.29 -29.46 36.54
C GLY A 10 -15.47 -28.87 35.39
N ALA A 11 -14.20 -29.27 35.26
CA ALA A 11 -13.34 -28.82 34.17
C ALA A 11 -13.85 -29.30 32.80
N LEU A 12 -14.24 -30.57 32.68
CA LEU A 12 -14.84 -31.12 31.46
C LEU A 12 -16.12 -30.39 31.06
N PHE A 13 -16.97 -30.08 32.03
CA PHE A 13 -18.20 -29.32 31.79
C PHE A 13 -17.92 -27.89 31.30
N CYS A 14 -16.96 -27.20 31.92
CA CYS A 14 -16.53 -25.86 31.47
C CYS A 14 -15.95 -25.88 30.04
N VAL A 15 -15.15 -26.90 29.71
CA VAL A 15 -14.59 -27.07 28.36
C VAL A 15 -15.71 -27.33 27.34
N LEU A 16 -16.64 -28.23 27.64
CA LEU A 16 -17.78 -28.52 26.77
C LEU A 16 -18.69 -27.29 26.58
N LEU A 17 -18.91 -26.51 27.63
CA LEU A 17 -19.64 -25.24 27.54
C LEU A 17 -18.90 -24.22 26.67
N TYR A 18 -17.59 -24.05 26.85
CA TYR A 18 -16.79 -23.12 26.06
C TYR A 18 -16.82 -23.46 24.57
N PHE A 19 -16.55 -24.72 24.22
CA PHE A 19 -16.61 -25.17 22.82
C PHE A 19 -18.03 -25.19 22.26
N GLY A 20 -19.02 -25.56 23.07
CA GLY A 20 -20.44 -25.56 22.69
C GLY A 20 -20.95 -24.15 22.37
N ILE A 21 -20.68 -23.18 23.25
CA ILE A 21 -21.05 -21.77 23.08
C ILE A 21 -20.33 -21.18 21.86
N ASN A 22 -19.01 -21.38 21.73
CA ASN A 22 -18.27 -20.87 20.58
C ASN A 22 -18.78 -21.46 19.26
N LYS A 23 -19.08 -22.76 19.22
CA LYS A 23 -19.66 -23.41 18.03
C LYS A 23 -21.07 -22.90 17.73
N LEU A 24 -21.87 -22.61 18.77
CA LEU A 24 -23.22 -22.06 18.60
C LEU A 24 -23.18 -20.63 18.07
N ILE A 25 -22.29 -19.78 18.60
CA ILE A 25 -22.05 -18.41 18.12
C ILE A 25 -21.52 -18.44 16.68
N ALA A 26 -20.51 -19.26 16.39
CA ALA A 26 -19.95 -19.40 15.04
C ALA A 26 -20.92 -19.99 14.01
N SER A 27 -21.98 -20.68 14.46
CA SER A 27 -22.96 -21.28 13.54
C SER A 27 -23.88 -20.26 12.87
N ASN A 28 -23.89 -18.99 13.31
CA ASN A 28 -24.82 -17.94 12.87
C ASN A 28 -26.32 -18.33 12.92
N LYS A 29 -26.69 -19.44 13.58
CA LYS A 29 -28.07 -19.93 13.66
C LYS A 29 -28.92 -19.22 14.72
N PHE A 30 -28.27 -18.73 15.79
CA PHE A 30 -28.95 -18.08 16.92
C PHE A 30 -28.59 -16.59 17.05
N PHE A 31 -27.37 -16.23 16.66
CA PHE A 31 -26.91 -14.86 16.58
C PHE A 31 -26.53 -14.59 15.13
N GLN A 32 -27.54 -14.34 14.29
CA GLN A 32 -27.27 -13.80 12.95
C GLN A 32 -26.60 -12.45 13.15
N LYS A 33 -25.34 -12.32 12.75
CA LYS A 33 -24.68 -11.02 12.64
C LYS A 33 -25.59 -10.18 11.74
N ALA A 34 -26.06 -9.04 12.23
CA ALA A 34 -26.95 -8.19 11.45
C ALA A 34 -26.27 -7.89 10.10
N ASP A 35 -26.98 -8.09 9.00
CA ASP A 35 -26.43 -7.81 7.68
C ASP A 35 -25.99 -6.35 7.63
N THR A 36 -24.70 -6.16 7.32
CA THR A 36 -24.18 -4.81 7.11
C THR A 36 -24.70 -4.34 5.77
N GLN A 37 -25.76 -3.53 5.81
CA GLN A 37 -26.41 -3.01 4.62
C GLN A 37 -25.41 -2.23 3.75
N SER A 38 -25.45 -2.44 2.45
CA SER A 38 -24.65 -1.65 1.50
C SER A 38 -24.93 -0.15 1.64
N VAL A 39 -23.87 0.65 1.66
CA VAL A 39 -23.94 2.10 1.86
C VAL A 39 -23.54 2.85 0.61
N LEU A 40 -24.12 4.03 0.41
CA LEU A 40 -23.60 4.98 -0.57
C LEU A 40 -22.40 5.69 0.03
N LEU A 41 -21.26 5.61 -0.65
CA LEU A 41 -20.06 6.32 -0.24
C LEU A 41 -20.19 7.81 -0.57
N SER A 42 -19.65 8.66 0.30
CA SER A 42 -19.56 10.10 0.04
C SER A 42 -18.67 10.34 -1.19
N SER A 43 -19.17 11.12 -2.15
CA SER A 43 -18.35 11.58 -3.28
C SER A 43 -17.50 12.77 -2.84
N ILE A 44 -16.21 12.75 -3.19
CA ILE A 44 -15.34 13.91 -3.10
C ILE A 44 -15.08 14.38 -4.52
N GLU A 45 -15.51 15.60 -4.84
CA GLU A 45 -15.02 16.26 -6.03
C GLU A 45 -13.56 16.64 -5.81
N LEU A 46 -12.67 16.04 -6.60
CA LEU A 46 -11.28 16.47 -6.60
C LEU A 46 -11.24 17.89 -7.18
N PRO A 47 -10.58 18.85 -6.51
CA PRO A 47 -10.48 20.20 -7.02
C PRO A 47 -9.87 20.17 -8.42
N ILE A 48 -10.58 20.77 -9.38
CA ILE A 48 -10.03 21.01 -10.70
C ILE A 48 -8.84 21.94 -10.48
N ALA A 49 -7.63 21.41 -10.65
CA ALA A 49 -6.45 22.26 -10.64
C ALA A 49 -6.68 23.29 -11.75
N PRO A 50 -6.74 24.60 -11.45
CA PRO A 50 -6.75 25.60 -12.51
C PRO A 50 -5.54 25.28 -13.39
N SER A 51 -5.72 25.35 -14.71
CA SER A 51 -4.63 25.22 -15.66
C SER A 51 -3.60 26.29 -15.33
N GLY A 52 -2.69 25.96 -14.41
CA GLY A 52 -1.66 26.85 -13.96
C GLY A 52 -0.85 27.23 -15.18
N SER A 53 -0.43 28.49 -15.24
CA SER A 53 0.61 28.92 -16.17
C SER A 53 1.86 28.11 -15.84
N ARG A 54 1.96 26.89 -16.41
CA ARG A 54 3.16 26.09 -16.35
C ARG A 54 4.17 26.91 -17.13
N ALA A 55 5.11 27.54 -16.42
CA ALA A 55 6.30 28.05 -17.07
C ALA A 55 6.85 26.90 -17.90
N THR A 56 6.81 27.05 -19.23
CA THR A 56 7.39 26.07 -20.13
C THR A 56 8.90 26.27 -20.04
N LEU A 57 9.48 25.79 -18.94
CA LEU A 57 10.91 25.60 -18.81
C LEU A 57 11.25 24.48 -19.78
N VAL A 58 11.83 24.86 -20.92
CA VAL A 58 12.44 23.91 -21.83
C VAL A 58 13.66 23.35 -21.10
N VAL A 59 13.46 22.21 -20.44
CA VAL A 59 14.58 21.45 -19.86
C VAL A 59 15.22 20.68 -21.02
N PRO A 60 16.50 20.93 -21.34
CA PRO A 60 17.18 20.16 -22.36
C PRO A 60 17.16 18.68 -21.99
N LEU A 61 16.82 17.83 -22.95
CA LEU A 61 16.77 16.38 -22.73
C LEU A 61 18.18 15.89 -22.36
N ALA A 62 18.31 15.29 -21.19
CA ALA A 62 19.55 14.62 -20.82
C ALA A 62 19.83 13.48 -21.81
N PRO A 63 21.11 13.22 -22.15
CA PRO A 63 21.44 12.04 -22.95
C PRO A 63 20.96 10.77 -22.25
N LEU A 64 20.58 9.77 -23.03
CA LEU A 64 20.22 8.48 -22.46
C LEU A 64 21.43 7.89 -21.73
N PRO A 65 21.24 7.33 -20.53
CA PRO A 65 22.30 6.65 -19.81
C PRO A 65 22.83 5.45 -20.59
N GLY A 66 24.10 5.13 -20.39
CA GLY A 66 24.73 3.93 -20.96
C GLY A 66 24.28 2.66 -20.24
N THR A 67 24.86 1.53 -20.64
CA THR A 67 24.58 0.21 -20.03
C THR A 67 25.65 -0.26 -19.04
N ALA A 68 26.81 0.39 -19.02
CA ALA A 68 27.90 0.05 -18.12
C ALA A 68 27.60 0.54 -16.70
N PRO A 69 27.82 -0.27 -15.65
CA PRO A 69 27.69 0.19 -14.27
C PRO A 69 28.60 1.38 -13.96
N ALA A 70 28.14 2.31 -13.12
CA ALA A 70 28.93 3.47 -12.69
C ALA A 70 29.99 3.13 -11.62
N GLU A 71 29.79 2.03 -10.88
CA GLU A 71 30.67 1.44 -9.85
C GLU A 71 31.29 2.44 -8.86
N SER A 72 30.63 3.57 -8.63
CA SER A 72 31.12 4.64 -7.76
C SER A 72 29.96 5.50 -7.25
N GLY A 73 30.08 5.99 -6.01
CA GLY A 73 29.07 6.84 -5.37
C GLY A 73 28.62 6.31 -4.02
N THR A 74 27.74 7.06 -3.38
CA THR A 74 27.10 6.69 -2.12
C THR A 74 26.06 5.59 -2.38
N PRO A 75 26.16 4.42 -1.71
CA PRO A 75 25.27 3.30 -1.96
C PRO A 75 23.86 3.58 -1.42
N VAL A 76 22.86 3.36 -2.27
CA VAL A 76 21.44 3.48 -1.93
C VAL A 76 20.68 2.28 -2.48
N VAL A 77 19.76 1.73 -1.70
CA VAL A 77 18.77 0.74 -2.17
C VAL A 77 17.44 1.47 -2.35
N TRP A 78 16.78 1.25 -3.48
CA TRP A 78 15.46 1.76 -3.75
C TRP A 78 14.49 0.61 -3.97
N GLU A 79 13.61 0.41 -2.99
CA GLU A 79 12.50 -0.53 -3.08
C GLU A 79 11.34 0.08 -3.87
N VAL A 80 10.99 -0.57 -4.98
CA VAL A 80 9.96 -0.13 -5.90
C VAL A 80 8.83 -1.15 -6.00
N MET A 81 7.61 -0.64 -5.99
CA MET A 81 6.44 -1.40 -6.44
C MET A 81 6.45 -1.54 -7.95
N ALA A 82 5.73 -2.52 -8.50
CA ALA A 82 5.50 -2.60 -9.95
C ALA A 82 4.55 -1.48 -10.45
N TRP A 83 5.00 -0.22 -10.42
CA TRP A 83 4.18 0.97 -10.71
C TRP A 83 4.92 2.02 -11.56
N ASN A 84 4.27 2.56 -12.60
CA ASN A 84 4.98 3.39 -13.59
C ASN A 84 5.32 4.81 -13.12
N SER A 85 4.76 5.27 -12.00
CA SER A 85 5.05 6.63 -11.49
C SER A 85 6.54 6.87 -11.20
N GLN A 86 7.31 5.79 -11.05
CA GLN A 86 8.73 5.77 -10.71
C GLN A 86 9.64 5.85 -11.94
N MET A 87 9.10 5.79 -13.17
CA MET A 87 9.87 5.70 -14.41
C MET A 87 10.89 6.83 -14.59
N ALA A 88 10.56 8.05 -14.17
CA ALA A 88 11.51 9.16 -14.23
C ALA A 88 12.76 8.91 -13.37
N GLY A 89 12.57 8.34 -12.16
CA GLY A 89 13.67 7.92 -11.29
C GLY A 89 14.46 6.75 -11.89
N MET A 90 13.79 5.77 -12.49
CA MET A 90 14.44 4.64 -13.16
C MET A 90 15.30 5.09 -14.34
N LEU A 91 14.81 6.05 -15.15
CA LEU A 91 15.57 6.68 -16.22
C LEU A 91 16.76 7.47 -15.66
N ALA A 92 16.57 8.23 -14.59
CA ALA A 92 17.64 8.97 -13.92
C ALA A 92 18.74 8.04 -13.35
N ASN A 93 18.39 6.80 -13.00
CA ASN A 93 19.33 5.76 -12.56
C ASN A 93 20.04 5.06 -13.74
N GLY A 94 19.33 4.90 -14.86
CA GLY A 94 19.80 4.17 -16.04
C GLY A 94 19.52 2.67 -16.03
N GLY A 95 18.67 2.19 -15.12
CA GLY A 95 18.22 0.80 -15.05
C GLY A 95 18.14 0.25 -13.62
N PRO A 96 18.21 -1.08 -13.45
CA PRO A 96 18.19 -1.73 -12.12
C PRO A 96 19.37 -1.33 -11.21
N ARG A 97 20.48 -0.90 -11.79
CA ARG A 97 21.69 -0.43 -11.10
C ARG A 97 22.15 0.85 -11.78
N THR A 98 22.73 1.78 -11.03
CA THR A 98 23.25 3.03 -11.60
C THR A 98 24.26 2.76 -12.72
N THR A 99 24.01 3.35 -13.88
CA THR A 99 24.90 3.25 -15.04
C THR A 99 25.61 4.57 -15.36
N GLN A 100 26.70 4.47 -16.11
CA GLN A 100 27.49 5.61 -16.57
C GLN A 100 26.64 6.56 -17.43
N GLY A 101 26.83 7.87 -17.25
CA GLY A 101 26.05 8.89 -17.96
C GLY A 101 24.64 9.12 -17.41
N SER A 102 24.21 8.37 -16.40
CA SER A 102 22.95 8.62 -15.69
C SER A 102 23.02 9.86 -14.80
N ALA A 103 21.85 10.45 -14.50
CA ALA A 103 21.76 11.60 -13.61
C ALA A 103 22.20 11.25 -12.19
N LEU A 104 21.95 10.02 -11.71
CA LEU A 104 22.42 9.57 -10.40
C LEU A 104 23.93 9.39 -10.35
N ALA A 105 24.55 8.82 -11.41
CA ALA A 105 26.01 8.73 -11.49
C ALA A 105 26.69 10.11 -11.48
N ALA A 106 26.11 11.08 -12.20
CA ALA A 106 26.60 12.46 -12.21
C ALA A 106 26.58 13.11 -10.81
N ASN A 107 25.62 12.71 -9.96
CA ASN A 107 25.48 13.16 -8.58
C ASN A 107 26.13 12.23 -7.54
N LYS A 108 26.97 11.28 -7.97
CA LYS A 108 27.70 10.36 -7.08
C LYS A 108 26.77 9.51 -6.20
N ILE A 109 25.62 9.11 -6.74
CA ILE A 109 24.71 8.15 -6.11
C ILE A 109 24.84 6.82 -6.85
N ASP A 110 24.96 5.74 -6.06
CA ASP A 110 25.06 4.37 -6.55
C ASP A 110 23.83 3.56 -6.08
N MET A 111 22.75 3.68 -6.84
CA MET A 111 21.43 3.15 -6.53
C MET A 111 21.22 1.76 -7.12
N GLN A 112 20.82 0.82 -6.27
CA GLN A 112 20.27 -0.49 -6.63
C GLN A 112 18.75 -0.46 -6.48
N ILE A 113 18.03 -0.74 -7.55
CA ILE A 113 16.57 -0.87 -7.54
C ILE A 113 16.21 -2.33 -7.23
N THR A 114 15.29 -2.53 -6.29
CA THR A 114 14.77 -3.85 -5.91
C THR A 114 13.25 -3.82 -5.92
N ARG A 115 12.64 -4.86 -6.49
CA ARG A 115 11.17 -4.97 -6.46
C ARG A 115 10.71 -5.35 -5.05
N GLN A 116 9.77 -4.60 -4.51
CA GLN A 116 9.08 -4.86 -3.26
C GLN A 116 7.64 -4.38 -3.41
N ASP A 117 6.68 -5.28 -3.28
CA ASP A 117 5.25 -4.95 -3.41
C ASP A 117 4.53 -5.02 -2.04
N ASP A 118 5.20 -5.47 -0.97
CA ASP A 118 4.63 -5.53 0.38
C ASP A 118 4.96 -4.26 1.16
N VAL A 119 3.96 -3.40 1.34
CA VAL A 119 4.06 -2.15 2.12
C VAL A 119 4.46 -2.40 3.56
N SER A 120 3.96 -3.47 4.19
CA SER A 120 4.30 -3.78 5.58
C SER A 120 5.77 -4.15 5.70
N LYS A 121 6.29 -4.86 4.69
CA LYS A 121 7.71 -5.15 4.59
C LYS A 121 8.54 -3.88 4.36
N MET A 122 8.14 -2.98 3.45
CA MET A 122 8.82 -1.68 3.27
C MET A 122 8.90 -0.85 4.56
N GLN A 123 7.83 -0.86 5.37
CA GLN A 123 7.82 -0.19 6.67
C GLN A 123 8.87 -0.80 7.61
N ALA A 124 8.91 -2.13 7.70
CA ALA A 124 9.88 -2.85 8.52
C ALA A 124 11.33 -2.62 8.05
N ASP A 125 11.55 -2.65 6.73
CA ASP A 125 12.85 -2.47 6.10
C ASP A 125 13.37 -1.03 6.34
N LEU A 126 12.50 0.00 6.30
CA LEU A 126 12.86 1.37 6.68
C LEU A 126 13.26 1.51 8.15
N VAL A 127 12.50 0.92 9.08
CA VAL A 127 12.85 0.98 10.51
C VAL A 127 14.20 0.30 10.75
N LYS A 128 14.40 -0.87 10.14
CA LYS A 128 15.67 -1.59 10.22
C LYS A 128 16.82 -0.76 9.64
N ASN A 129 16.65 -0.18 8.44
CA ASN A 129 17.69 0.63 7.80
C ASN A 129 18.05 1.86 8.64
N ALA A 130 17.07 2.53 9.23
CA ALA A 130 17.31 3.67 10.11
C ALA A 130 18.15 3.30 11.34
N LEU A 131 17.90 2.13 11.95
CA LEU A 131 18.68 1.62 13.06
C LEU A 131 20.10 1.21 12.64
N ASP A 132 20.23 0.55 11.49
CA ASP A 132 21.52 0.17 10.93
C ASP A 132 22.37 1.38 10.55
N LEU A 133 21.76 2.46 10.05
CA LEU A 133 22.42 3.74 9.76
C LEU A 133 22.87 4.46 11.04
N GLN A 134 22.04 4.44 12.09
CA GLN A 134 22.40 5.00 13.39
C GLN A 134 23.59 4.26 14.02
N ALA A 135 23.64 2.94 13.88
CA ALA A 135 24.73 2.11 14.38
C ALA A 135 25.99 2.20 13.50
N ASN A 136 25.82 2.29 12.19
CA ASN A 136 26.89 2.37 11.21
C ASN A 136 26.54 3.38 10.09
N PRO A 137 27.17 4.56 10.08
CA PRO A 137 26.95 5.56 9.03
C PRO A 137 27.32 5.11 7.61
N GLN A 138 28.04 3.99 7.44
CA GLN A 138 28.38 3.41 6.13
C GLN A 138 27.33 2.44 5.61
N THR A 139 26.27 2.17 6.37
CA THR A 139 25.13 1.39 5.90
C THR A 139 24.53 2.07 4.66
N PRO A 140 24.24 1.35 3.56
CA PRO A 140 23.54 1.92 2.41
C PRO A 140 22.20 2.54 2.82
N GLY A 141 21.87 3.71 2.29
CA GLY A 141 20.58 4.34 2.53
C GLY A 141 19.45 3.54 1.87
N LEU A 142 18.26 3.55 2.46
CA LEU A 142 17.05 2.95 1.87
C LEU A 142 16.03 4.02 1.48
N ILE A 143 15.52 3.90 0.25
CA ILE A 143 14.34 4.61 -0.23
C ILE A 143 13.28 3.55 -0.53
N VAL A 144 12.02 3.84 -0.19
CA VAL A 144 10.88 2.98 -0.54
C VAL A 144 9.86 3.80 -1.32
N SER A 145 9.23 3.17 -2.31
CA SER A 145 8.13 3.76 -3.05
C SER A 145 6.80 3.17 -2.61
N ILE A 146 5.86 4.05 -2.28
CA ILE A 146 4.49 3.71 -1.93
C ILE A 146 3.51 4.47 -2.81
N MET A 147 2.28 3.98 -2.92
CA MET A 147 1.18 4.76 -3.49
C MET A 147 0.90 5.97 -2.59
N GLY A 148 0.62 7.12 -3.21
CA GLY A 148 0.52 8.39 -2.50
C GLY A 148 -0.62 8.46 -1.47
N ASP A 149 -1.72 7.76 -1.74
CA ASP A 149 -2.85 7.58 -0.83
C ASP A 149 -2.55 6.62 0.34
N GLY A 150 -1.48 5.82 0.25
CA GLY A 150 -0.94 5.02 1.34
C GLY A 150 -0.16 5.84 2.39
N LEU A 151 0.18 7.10 2.11
CA LEU A 151 1.00 7.94 2.99
C LEU A 151 0.45 8.08 4.42
N PRO A 152 -0.87 8.26 4.67
CA PRO A 152 -1.41 8.33 6.03
C PRO A 152 -1.12 7.06 6.84
N ALA A 153 -1.32 5.87 6.27
CA ALA A 153 -0.98 4.61 6.92
C ALA A 153 0.53 4.47 7.11
N PHE A 154 1.32 4.92 6.14
CA PHE A 154 2.77 4.88 6.18
C PHE A 154 3.38 5.79 7.24
N SER A 155 2.70 6.88 7.61
CA SER A 155 3.18 7.82 8.63
C SER A 155 3.39 7.16 10.01
N ALA A 156 2.76 6.01 10.27
CA ALA A 156 2.96 5.20 11.48
C ALA A 156 4.43 4.79 11.71
N VAL A 157 5.24 4.69 10.65
CA VAL A 157 6.67 4.37 10.77
C VAL A 157 7.41 5.42 11.60
N GLN A 158 7.02 6.70 11.54
CA GLN A 158 7.66 7.75 12.33
C GLN A 158 7.55 7.51 13.83
N ALA A 159 6.42 6.98 14.29
CA ALA A 159 6.24 6.60 15.70
C ALA A 159 7.08 5.38 16.09
N GLN A 160 7.30 4.44 15.17
CA GLN A 160 8.17 3.27 15.39
C GLN A 160 9.63 3.71 15.52
N LEU A 161 10.09 4.60 14.64
CA LEU A 161 11.42 5.21 14.68
C LEU A 161 11.68 5.97 15.99
N ALA A 162 10.70 6.75 16.46
CA ALA A 162 10.80 7.45 17.73
C ALA A 162 10.91 6.49 18.92
N LYS A 163 10.09 5.42 18.96
CA LYS A 163 10.16 4.38 20.01
C LYS A 163 11.49 3.64 20.01
N ALA A 164 12.09 3.45 18.85
CA ALA A 164 13.40 2.82 18.72
C ALA A 164 14.57 3.75 19.07
N GLY A 165 14.30 5.00 19.46
CA GLY A 165 15.33 5.96 19.90
C GLY A 165 16.08 6.65 18.76
N THR A 166 15.53 6.61 17.54
CA THR A 166 16.15 7.29 16.39
C THR A 166 15.72 8.75 16.34
N GLY A 167 16.63 9.65 15.97
CA GLY A 167 16.32 11.04 15.64
C GLY A 167 15.98 11.26 14.17
N LEU A 168 15.90 10.19 13.36
CA LEU A 168 15.70 10.27 11.92
C LEU A 168 14.23 10.55 11.58
N GLN A 169 14.03 11.36 10.54
CA GLN A 169 12.72 11.73 10.03
C GLN A 169 12.48 11.14 8.66
N ILE A 170 11.27 10.66 8.42
CA ILE A 170 10.85 10.23 7.09
C ILE A 170 10.47 11.45 6.28
N ILE A 171 11.10 11.61 5.12
CA ILE A 171 10.81 12.70 4.19
C ILE A 171 10.02 12.12 3.01
N PRO A 172 8.71 12.42 2.88
CA PRO A 172 7.96 12.02 1.71
C PRO A 172 8.42 12.85 0.51
N TYR A 173 8.71 12.17 -0.59
CA TYR A 173 9.09 12.77 -1.86
C TYR A 173 8.39 12.04 -3.01
N SER A 174 8.08 12.78 -4.08
CA SER A 174 7.43 12.24 -5.28
C SER A 174 8.40 12.36 -6.46
N VAL A 175 8.87 11.21 -6.96
CA VAL A 175 9.69 11.10 -8.19
C VAL A 175 8.86 11.24 -9.47
N GLY A 176 7.53 11.15 -9.34
CA GLY A 176 6.59 11.17 -10.44
C GLY A 176 5.16 10.92 -9.97
N LYS A 177 4.24 10.83 -10.93
CA LYS A 177 2.80 10.73 -10.67
C LYS A 177 2.17 9.73 -11.64
N SER A 178 1.21 8.93 -11.16
CA SER A 178 0.31 8.16 -12.03
C SER A 178 -0.74 9.08 -12.67
N PHE A 179 -0.85 9.03 -13.99
CA PHE A 179 -1.83 9.79 -14.77
C PHE A 179 -3.06 8.95 -15.16
N GLY A 180 -3.49 8.05 -14.27
CA GLY A 180 -4.65 7.18 -14.52
C GLY A 180 -4.32 5.93 -15.34
N GLU A 181 -3.11 5.39 -15.15
CA GLU A 181 -2.79 4.01 -15.53
C GLU A 181 -3.80 3.04 -14.92
N ASP A 182 -4.02 3.22 -13.62
CA ASP A 182 -4.83 2.36 -12.78
C ASP A 182 -6.31 2.64 -13.04
N LYS A 183 -7.08 1.57 -13.25
CA LYS A 183 -8.51 1.65 -13.57
C LYS A 183 -9.26 0.45 -13.03
N LEU A 184 -10.52 0.64 -12.68
CA LEU A 184 -11.43 -0.48 -12.46
C LEU A 184 -11.59 -1.26 -13.78
N MET A 185 -11.26 -2.54 -13.75
CA MET A 185 -11.46 -3.45 -14.88
C MET A 185 -12.67 -4.34 -14.60
N GLY A 186 -13.59 -4.42 -15.56
CA GLY A 186 -14.80 -5.21 -15.45
C GLY A 186 -15.45 -5.47 -16.81
N PRO A 187 -16.60 -6.18 -16.83
CA PRO A 187 -17.38 -6.40 -18.04
C PRO A 187 -17.76 -5.10 -18.76
N LYS A 188 -17.82 -5.12 -20.10
CA LYS A 188 -18.21 -3.96 -20.91
C LYS A 188 -19.57 -3.38 -20.50
N GLU A 189 -20.50 -4.22 -20.07
CA GLU A 189 -21.83 -3.79 -19.62
C GLU A 189 -21.79 -2.82 -18.43
N TRP A 190 -20.75 -2.86 -17.59
CA TRP A 190 -20.57 -1.89 -16.48
C TRP A 190 -20.20 -0.51 -17.00
N LEU A 191 -19.47 -0.43 -18.13
CA LEU A 191 -19.16 0.83 -18.79
C LEU A 191 -20.40 1.42 -19.47
N ASP A 192 -21.21 0.56 -20.10
CA ASP A 192 -22.43 0.99 -20.80
C ASP A 192 -23.55 1.35 -19.81
N ASN A 193 -23.66 0.61 -18.71
CA ASN A 193 -24.62 0.84 -17.62
C ASN A 193 -24.02 0.41 -16.26
N PRO A 194 -23.51 1.36 -15.44
CA PRO A 194 -22.91 1.08 -14.14
C PRO A 194 -23.80 0.29 -13.17
N LYS A 195 -25.13 0.37 -13.30
CA LYS A 195 -26.07 -0.37 -12.44
C LYS A 195 -25.98 -1.89 -12.62
N THR A 196 -25.42 -2.36 -13.72
CA THR A 196 -25.16 -3.80 -13.95
C THR A 196 -24.07 -4.38 -13.05
N ALA A 197 -23.32 -3.54 -12.34
CA ALA A 197 -22.34 -3.94 -11.33
C ALA A 197 -22.98 -4.25 -9.95
N LEU A 198 -24.25 -3.93 -9.71
CA LEU A 198 -24.93 -4.27 -8.46
C LEU A 198 -25.06 -5.79 -8.31
N GLY A 199 -24.85 -6.30 -7.10
CA GLY A 199 -24.82 -7.74 -6.84
C GLY A 199 -23.63 -8.45 -7.50
N LYS A 200 -22.52 -7.75 -7.72
CA LYS A 200 -21.25 -8.31 -8.21
C LYS A 200 -20.13 -8.05 -7.21
N THR A 201 -19.06 -8.84 -7.32
CA THR A 201 -17.87 -8.70 -6.47
C THR A 201 -16.71 -8.13 -7.27
N ILE A 202 -16.05 -7.12 -6.71
CA ILE A 202 -14.78 -6.59 -7.22
C ILE A 202 -13.67 -7.16 -6.34
N ALA A 203 -12.67 -7.80 -6.96
CA ALA A 203 -11.49 -8.28 -6.24
C ALA A 203 -10.46 -7.15 -6.15
N CYS A 204 -10.02 -6.82 -4.94
CA CYS A 204 -9.00 -5.81 -4.66
C CYS A 204 -8.15 -6.22 -3.45
N TYR A 205 -6.94 -5.66 -3.33
CA TYR A 205 -6.19 -5.76 -2.08
C TYR A 205 -6.74 -4.75 -1.08
N LEU A 206 -6.99 -5.18 0.16
CA LEU A 206 -7.61 -4.31 1.16
C LEU A 206 -6.67 -3.18 1.54
N ARG A 207 -7.20 -1.96 1.54
CA ARG A 207 -6.51 -0.69 1.83
C ARG A 207 -5.44 -0.31 0.80
N ASP A 208 -5.48 -0.94 -0.36
CA ASP A 208 -4.67 -0.58 -1.52
C ASP A 208 -5.30 0.58 -2.29
N GLY A 209 -4.49 1.35 -3.02
CA GLY A 209 -5.00 2.44 -3.84
C GLY A 209 -5.94 1.99 -4.96
N ASP A 210 -5.79 0.76 -5.45
CA ASP A 210 -6.71 0.18 -6.43
C ASP A 210 -8.12 -0.03 -5.85
N GLN A 211 -8.22 -0.33 -4.55
CA GLN A 211 -9.52 -0.37 -3.87
C GLN A 211 -10.17 1.02 -3.89
N ASN A 212 -9.40 2.08 -3.68
CA ASN A 212 -9.92 3.45 -3.73
C ASN A 212 -10.48 3.80 -5.11
N ILE A 213 -9.87 3.30 -6.19
CA ILE A 213 -10.36 3.50 -7.57
C ILE A 213 -11.75 2.84 -7.75
N ALA A 214 -11.91 1.59 -7.27
CA ALA A 214 -13.18 0.89 -7.34
C ALA A 214 -14.26 1.58 -6.51
N LEU A 215 -13.94 1.95 -5.26
CA LEU A 215 -14.87 2.64 -4.36
C LEU A 215 -15.27 4.01 -4.90
N LYS A 216 -14.32 4.77 -5.47
CA LYS A 216 -14.61 6.04 -6.12
C LYS A 216 -15.52 5.85 -7.34
N TRP A 217 -15.24 4.87 -8.20
CA TRP A 217 -16.10 4.59 -9.35
C TRP A 217 -17.53 4.24 -8.91
N CYS A 218 -17.69 3.44 -7.86
CA CYS A 218 -19.01 3.16 -7.29
C CYS A 218 -19.70 4.44 -6.79
N ALA A 219 -18.99 5.29 -6.05
CA ALA A 219 -19.52 6.56 -5.55
C ALA A 219 -19.95 7.50 -6.68
N ASP A 220 -19.09 7.70 -7.69
CA ASP A 220 -19.35 8.55 -8.85
C ASP A 220 -20.60 8.09 -9.64
N ASN A 221 -20.93 6.80 -9.61
CA ASN A 221 -22.07 6.20 -10.30
C ASN A 221 -23.29 5.94 -9.39
N GLY A 222 -23.25 6.41 -8.15
CA GLY A 222 -24.33 6.24 -7.18
C GLY A 222 -24.62 4.76 -6.88
N LEU A 223 -23.58 3.93 -6.83
CA LEU A 223 -23.66 2.51 -6.50
C LEU A 223 -23.36 2.33 -5.01
N LYS A 224 -24.21 1.56 -4.34
CA LYS A 224 -23.97 1.18 -2.94
C LYS A 224 -22.92 0.07 -2.90
N VAL A 225 -22.07 0.10 -1.89
CA VAL A 225 -21.02 -0.91 -1.67
C VAL A 225 -21.19 -1.49 -0.28
N ASN A 226 -21.00 -2.81 -0.15
CA ASN A 226 -20.92 -3.45 1.16
C ASN A 226 -19.61 -3.04 1.86
N PRO A 227 -19.67 -2.35 3.01
CA PRO A 227 -18.48 -1.94 3.72
C PRO A 227 -17.85 -3.08 4.57
N ASP A 228 -18.54 -4.21 4.75
CA ASP A 228 -18.02 -5.39 5.45
C ASP A 228 -17.42 -6.38 4.43
N GLU A 229 -16.09 -6.42 4.36
CA GLU A 229 -15.32 -7.28 3.46
C GLU A 229 -15.50 -8.79 3.73
N THR A 230 -16.10 -9.16 4.85
CA THR A 230 -16.33 -10.55 5.26
C THR A 230 -17.70 -11.08 4.84
N THR A 231 -18.54 -10.24 4.24
CA THR A 231 -19.92 -10.58 3.89
C THR A 231 -20.24 -10.20 2.45
N TYR A 232 -21.30 -10.77 1.91
CA TYR A 232 -21.81 -10.47 0.57
C TYR A 232 -23.28 -10.05 0.68
N ASP A 233 -23.60 -8.87 0.17
CA ASP A 233 -24.94 -8.28 0.13
C ASP A 233 -25.43 -8.31 -1.35
N PRO A 234 -26.25 -9.31 -1.74
CA PRO A 234 -26.65 -9.56 -3.13
C PRO A 234 -27.53 -8.48 -3.77
#